data_AF-A0A7K4HH95-F1
#
_entry.id   AF-A0A7K4HH95-F1
#
_cell.length_a   1.000
_cell.length_b   1.000
_cell.length_c   1.000
_cell.angle_alpha   90.00
_cell.angle_beta   90.00
_cell.angle_gamma   90.00
#
_symmetry.space_group_name_H-M   'P 1'
#
loop_
_entity.id
_entity.type
_entity.pdbx_description
1 polymer ?
#
loop_
_entity_poly.entity_id
_entity_poly.type
_entity_poly.pdbx_seq_one_letter_code
_entity_poly.pdbx_strand_id
1 'polypeptide(L)'
;MLNIEFPDDLISLSLYNVFNSRKNERKFKKHVKDWNKKIVLHIEPFYPVTVIFDGMDIKFERKEYPNPDLKVKIHVNTMLDIANDRLNPFYAIEEGKMEIEGLGEDSEKIMRFYNIFVVSMQMVAQEPNVNYYELNKDTR
;
A
#
# COMPACT_ATOMS: atom_id res chain seq x y z
N MET A 1 -12.70 -7.38 -13.17
CA MET A 1 -11.22 -7.40 -13.32
C MET A 1 -10.68 -6.38 -12.33
N LEU A 2 -9.52 -6.62 -11.70
CA LEU A 2 -8.91 -5.58 -10.85
C LEU A 2 -8.32 -4.52 -11.76
N ASN A 3 -8.69 -3.26 -11.54
CA ASN A 3 -8.21 -2.12 -12.27
C ASN A 3 -7.46 -1.19 -11.31
N ILE A 4 -6.30 -0.69 -11.74
CA ILE A 4 -5.45 0.20 -10.96
C ILE A 4 -5.15 1.39 -11.88
N GLU A 5 -5.64 2.56 -11.50
CA GLU A 5 -5.49 3.78 -12.31
C GLU A 5 -4.04 4.24 -12.30
N PHE A 6 -3.52 4.59 -13.48
CA PHE A 6 -2.14 5.08 -13.62
C PHE A 6 -2.04 6.49 -13.03
N PRO A 7 -1.14 6.73 -12.06
CA PRO A 7 -1.06 8.00 -11.36
C PRO A 7 -0.12 9.01 -12.03
N ASP A 8 -0.17 10.27 -11.59
CA ASP A 8 0.63 11.38 -12.10
C ASP A 8 1.76 11.85 -11.16
N ASP A 9 1.92 11.19 -10.01
CA ASP A 9 2.91 11.55 -8.99
C ASP A 9 3.81 10.37 -8.56
N LEU A 10 5.00 10.66 -8.04
CA LEU A 10 6.05 9.67 -7.76
C LEU A 10 5.68 8.64 -6.69
N ILE A 11 5.05 9.10 -5.60
CA ILE A 11 4.65 8.24 -4.48
C ILE A 11 3.53 7.31 -4.94
N SER A 12 2.52 7.86 -5.61
CA SER A 12 1.44 7.07 -6.19
C SER A 12 1.95 6.11 -7.27
N LEU A 13 2.90 6.51 -8.11
CA LEU A 13 3.52 5.63 -9.12
C LEU A 13 4.25 4.45 -8.46
N SER A 14 4.91 4.70 -7.34
CA SER A 14 5.55 3.64 -6.57
C SER A 14 4.54 2.64 -6.03
N LEU A 15 3.41 3.12 -5.47
CA LEU A 15 2.32 2.27 -4.99
C LEU A 15 1.62 1.54 -6.14
N TYR A 16 1.43 2.21 -7.28
CA TYR A 16 0.90 1.61 -8.51
C TYR A 16 1.74 0.41 -8.91
N ASN A 17 3.05 0.55 -9.02
CA ASN A 17 3.95 -0.55 -9.39
C ASN A 17 3.87 -1.70 -8.35
N VAL A 18 3.86 -1.36 -7.06
CA VAL A 18 3.76 -2.34 -5.97
C VAL A 18 2.46 -3.15 -6.07
N PHE A 19 1.30 -2.50 -6.26
CA PHE A 19 0.02 -3.21 -6.38
C PHE A 19 -0.15 -3.91 -7.74
N ASN A 20 0.35 -3.31 -8.81
CA ASN A 20 0.28 -3.86 -10.16
C ASN A 20 1.03 -5.19 -10.28
N SER A 21 2.15 -5.35 -9.55
CA SER A 21 2.87 -6.63 -9.44
C SER A 21 1.99 -7.80 -9.00
N ARG A 22 0.95 -7.52 -8.21
CA ARG A 22 0.01 -8.51 -7.65
C ARG A 22 -1.37 -8.46 -8.31
N LYS A 23 -1.56 -7.66 -9.37
CA LYS A 23 -2.87 -7.40 -10.00
C LYS A 23 -3.62 -8.67 -10.41
N ASN A 24 -2.88 -9.74 -10.70
CA ASN A 24 -3.43 -11.02 -11.14
C ASN A 24 -3.58 -12.06 -10.02
N GLU A 25 -3.02 -11.82 -8.84
CA GLU A 25 -3.01 -12.77 -7.73
C GLU A 25 -4.41 -12.90 -7.09
N ARG A 26 -4.89 -14.15 -6.92
CA ARG A 26 -6.22 -14.42 -6.35
C ARG A 26 -6.35 -13.90 -4.90
N LYS A 27 -5.30 -14.05 -4.09
CA LYS A 27 -5.31 -13.60 -2.69
C LYS A 27 -5.37 -12.07 -2.62
N PHE A 28 -4.54 -11.37 -3.40
CA PHE A 28 -4.58 -9.91 -3.47
C PHE A 28 -5.96 -9.39 -3.89
N LYS A 29 -6.54 -9.95 -4.97
CA LYS A 29 -7.91 -9.62 -5.41
C LYS A 29 -8.95 -9.83 -4.31
N LYS A 30 -8.85 -10.90 -3.52
CA LYS A 30 -9.77 -11.16 -2.40
C LYS A 30 -9.70 -10.04 -1.36
N HIS A 31 -8.51 -9.54 -1.04
CA HIS A 31 -8.34 -8.43 -0.11
C HIS A 31 -8.75 -7.09 -0.73
N VAL A 32 -8.64 -6.87 -2.04
CA VAL A 32 -9.11 -5.61 -2.65
C VAL A 32 -10.64 -5.57 -2.79
N LYS A 33 -11.25 -6.70 -3.16
CA LYS A 33 -12.66 -6.80 -3.52
C LYS A 33 -13.61 -6.24 -2.46
N ASP A 34 -14.38 -5.22 -2.82
CA ASP A 34 -15.41 -4.60 -1.97
C ASP A 34 -14.83 -3.98 -0.68
N TRP A 35 -13.57 -3.52 -0.72
CA TRP A 35 -13.00 -2.84 0.46
C TRP A 35 -13.68 -1.50 0.69
N ASN A 36 -13.86 -0.72 -0.39
CA ASN A 36 -14.60 0.54 -0.39
C ASN A 36 -14.08 1.52 0.67
N LYS A 37 -12.77 1.81 0.63
CA LYS A 37 -12.05 2.62 1.62
C LYS A 37 -11.20 3.72 1.01
N LYS A 38 -11.13 4.86 1.70
CA LYS A 38 -10.21 5.96 1.43
C LYS A 38 -9.12 5.97 2.48
N ILE A 39 -7.88 5.73 2.05
CA ILE A 39 -6.73 5.57 2.92
C ILE A 39 -5.74 6.69 2.65
N VAL A 40 -5.58 7.57 3.62
CA VAL A 40 -4.60 8.66 3.57
C VAL A 40 -3.25 8.13 4.07
N LEU A 41 -2.21 8.29 3.27
CA LEU A 41 -0.84 7.90 3.58
C LEU A 41 0.03 9.15 3.71
N HIS A 42 0.62 9.32 4.89
CA HIS A 42 1.62 10.33 5.20
C HIS A 42 2.97 9.62 5.30
N ILE A 43 3.68 9.55 4.18
CA ILE A 43 5.03 8.96 4.11
C ILE A 43 6.02 10.11 4.26
N GLU A 44 6.52 10.37 5.46
CA GLU A 44 7.43 11.49 5.71
C GLU A 44 8.81 11.26 5.07
N PRO A 45 9.46 12.29 4.51
CA PRO A 45 9.07 13.71 4.51
C PRO A 45 8.27 14.15 3.27
N PHE A 46 7.60 13.23 2.57
CA PHE A 46 6.89 13.53 1.32
C PHE A 46 5.49 14.10 1.55
N TYR A 47 4.84 14.49 0.45
CA TYR A 47 3.45 14.93 0.43
C TYR A 47 2.49 13.76 0.71
N PRO A 48 1.30 14.02 1.29
CA PRO A 48 0.31 12.99 1.53
C PRO A 48 -0.34 12.51 0.22
N VAL A 49 -0.66 11.22 0.18
CA VAL A 49 -1.38 10.57 -0.92
C VAL A 49 -2.58 9.82 -0.37
N THR A 50 -3.73 9.92 -1.02
CA THR A 50 -4.89 9.07 -0.72
C THR A 50 -4.99 7.94 -1.72
N VAL A 51 -5.08 6.71 -1.22
CA VAL A 51 -5.44 5.52 -1.99
C VAL A 51 -6.94 5.28 -1.82
N ILE A 52 -7.68 5.26 -2.93
CA ILE A 52 -9.12 5.07 -2.96
C ILE A 52 -9.41 3.70 -3.53
N PHE A 53 -10.04 2.85 -2.72
CA PHE A 53 -10.57 1.56 -3.13
C PHE A 53 -12.07 1.70 -3.36
N ASP A 54 -12.54 1.32 -4.55
CA ASP A 54 -13.96 1.33 -4.93
C ASP A 54 -14.29 0.06 -5.71
N GLY A 55 -14.95 -0.90 -5.06
CA GLY A 55 -15.22 -2.23 -5.59
C GLY A 55 -13.94 -3.01 -5.93
N MET A 56 -13.57 -2.97 -7.21
CA MET A 56 -12.37 -3.61 -7.77
C MET A 56 -11.44 -2.60 -8.44
N ASP A 57 -11.66 -1.31 -8.23
CA ASP A 57 -10.86 -0.20 -8.74
C ASP A 57 -9.99 0.39 -7.62
N ILE A 58 -8.73 0.68 -7.95
CA ILE A 58 -7.79 1.38 -7.08
C ILE A 58 -7.38 2.68 -7.78
N LYS A 59 -7.53 3.80 -7.07
CA LYS A 59 -7.15 5.13 -7.54
C LYS A 59 -6.23 5.82 -6.54
N PHE A 60 -5.47 6.79 -7.03
CA PHE A 60 -4.54 7.56 -6.22
C PHE A 60 -4.81 9.05 -6.41
N GLU A 61 -4.78 9.80 -5.32
CA GLU A 61 -4.95 11.24 -5.36
C GLU A 61 -3.93 11.93 -4.45
N ARG A 62 -3.27 12.96 -4.97
CA ARG A 62 -2.36 13.83 -4.20
C ARG A 62 -3.14 14.85 -3.34
N LYS A 63 -3.98 14.33 -2.45
CA LYS A 63 -4.89 15.09 -1.60
C LYS A 63 -5.03 14.41 -0.25
N GLU A 64 -5.13 15.20 0.81
CA GLU A 64 -5.58 14.73 2.12
C GLU A 64 -7.10 14.92 2.22
N TYR A 65 -7.82 13.83 2.49
CA TYR A 65 -9.25 13.90 2.78
C TYR A 65 -9.46 14.22 4.26
N PRO A 66 -10.39 15.13 4.62
CA PRO A 66 -10.61 15.50 6.02
C PRO A 66 -11.21 14.36 6.86
N ASN A 67 -11.97 13.46 6.25
CA ASN A 67 -12.59 12.30 6.89
C ASN A 67 -12.22 11.02 6.12
N PRO A 68 -10.96 10.55 6.20
CA PRO A 68 -10.57 9.30 5.57
C PRO A 68 -11.09 8.11 6.40
N ASP A 69 -11.22 6.94 5.78
CA ASP A 69 -11.51 5.73 6.53
C ASP A 69 -10.31 5.27 7.36
N LEU A 70 -9.10 5.46 6.82
CA LEU A 70 -7.84 5.12 7.46
C LEU A 70 -6.83 6.23 7.20
N LYS A 71 -6.02 6.54 8.21
CA LYS A 71 -4.87 7.42 8.08
C LYS A 71 -3.64 6.71 8.59
N VAL A 72 -2.59 6.67 7.77
CA VAL A 72 -1.32 6.02 8.11
C VAL A 72 -0.24 7.08 8.05
N LYS A 73 0.54 7.21 9.11
CA LYS A 73 1.71 8.08 9.16
C LYS A 73 2.94 7.26 9.44
N ILE A 74 3.98 7.43 8.63
CA ILE A 74 5.20 6.65 8.71
C ILE A 74 6.36 7.40 8.07
N HIS A 75 7.55 7.31 8.63
CA HIS A 75 8.75 7.82 7.97
C HIS A 75 9.23 6.85 6.87
N VAL A 76 9.73 7.36 5.75
CA VAL A 76 10.18 6.52 4.62
C VAL A 76 11.19 5.45 5.05
N ASN A 77 12.14 5.78 5.94
CA ASN A 77 13.10 4.81 6.47
C ASN A 77 12.42 3.64 7.20
N THR A 78 11.44 3.93 8.07
CA THR A 78 10.66 2.90 8.77
C THR A 78 9.87 2.03 7.78
N MET A 79 9.27 2.66 6.77
CA MET A 79 8.57 1.93 5.70
C MET A 79 9.52 0.99 4.95
N LEU A 80 10.75 1.43 4.65
CA LEU A 80 11.77 0.61 3.99
C LEU A 80 12.25 -0.53 4.89
N ASP A 81 12.42 -0.30 6.19
CA ASP A 81 12.78 -1.35 7.14
C ASP A 81 11.68 -2.41 7.24
N ILE A 82 10.41 -2.00 7.24
CA ILE A 82 9.26 -2.93 7.18
C ILE A 82 9.24 -3.71 5.85
N ALA A 83 9.44 -3.03 4.73
CA ALA A 83 9.47 -3.67 3.41
C ALA A 83 10.59 -4.70 3.31
N ASN A 84 11.74 -4.46 3.95
CA ASN A 84 12.87 -5.40 3.96
C ASN A 84 12.83 -6.40 5.13
N ASP A 85 11.70 -6.51 5.83
CA ASP A 85 11.50 -7.41 6.98
C ASP A 85 12.53 -7.20 8.13
N ARG A 86 13.11 -6.00 8.22
CA ARG A 86 14.03 -5.57 9.29
C ARG A 86 13.28 -5.04 10.51
N LEU A 87 12.04 -4.62 10.33
CA LEU A 87 11.16 -4.14 11.38
C LEU A 87 9.75 -4.72 11.18
N ASN A 88 9.19 -5.33 12.22
CA ASN A 88 7.82 -5.79 12.17
C ASN A 88 6.86 -4.57 12.27
N PRO A 89 5.83 -4.46 11.41
CA PRO A 89 4.95 -3.29 11.40
C PRO A 89 4.10 -3.13 12.68
N PHE A 90 3.73 -4.22 13.36
CA PHE A 90 3.03 -4.12 14.64
C PHE A 90 3.95 -3.53 15.71
N TYR A 91 5.22 -3.96 15.71
CA TYR A 91 6.24 -3.39 16.59
C TYR A 91 6.51 -1.91 16.26
N ALA A 92 6.50 -1.54 14.98
CA ALA A 92 6.61 -0.15 14.55
C ALA A 92 5.45 0.72 15.07
N ILE A 93 4.25 0.16 15.19
CA ILE A 93 3.10 0.83 15.80
C ILE A 93 3.29 0.97 17.32
N GLU A 94 3.67 -0.09 18.00
CA GLU A 94 3.92 -0.08 19.45
C GLU A 94 5.03 0.91 19.85
N GLU A 95 6.08 1.04 19.03
CA GLU A 95 7.18 1.99 19.25
C GLU A 95 6.87 3.42 18.77
N GLY A 96 5.67 3.69 18.22
CA GLY A 96 5.28 5.00 17.70
C GLY A 96 6.05 5.44 16.45
N LYS A 97 6.69 4.50 15.72
CA LYS A 97 7.38 4.75 14.44
C LYS A 97 6.41 4.71 13.25
N MET A 98 5.25 4.12 13.43
CA MET A 98 4.13 4.08 12.50
C MET A 98 2.86 4.39 13.28
N GLU A 99 2.06 5.34 12.82
CA GLU A 99 0.75 5.63 13.40
C GLU A 99 -0.32 5.18 12.41
N ILE A 100 -1.36 4.50 12.90
CA ILE A 100 -2.52 4.18 12.09
C ILE A 100 -3.79 4.55 12.84
N GLU A 101 -4.59 5.43 12.25
CA GLU A 101 -5.89 5.86 12.72
C GLU A 101 -6.99 5.24 11.86
N GLY A 102 -8.18 5.02 12.46
CA GLY A 102 -9.36 4.49 11.76
C GLY A 102 -9.45 2.96 11.68
N LEU A 103 -8.45 2.21 12.14
CA LEU A 103 -8.49 0.75 12.19
C LEU A 103 -9.41 0.22 13.30
N GLY A 104 -9.56 0.94 14.42
CA GLY A 104 -10.30 0.46 15.60
C GLY A 104 -9.78 -0.91 16.09
N GLU A 105 -10.62 -1.65 16.81
CA GLU A 105 -10.35 -3.04 17.22
C GLU A 105 -10.69 -4.08 16.12
N ASP A 106 -10.93 -3.62 14.89
CA ASP A 106 -11.38 -4.46 13.79
C ASP A 106 -10.21 -5.23 13.15
N SER A 107 -9.93 -6.40 13.72
CA SER A 107 -8.86 -7.30 13.25
C SER A 107 -8.96 -7.64 11.76
N GLU A 108 -10.16 -7.67 11.15
CA GLU A 108 -10.31 -7.94 9.73
C GLU A 108 -9.78 -6.77 8.89
N LYS A 109 -10.11 -5.52 9.27
CA LYS A 109 -9.57 -4.33 8.60
C LYS A 109 -8.06 -4.25 8.72
N ILE A 110 -7.51 -4.55 9.89
CA ILE A 110 -6.06 -4.58 10.14
C ILE A 110 -5.39 -5.58 9.22
N MET A 111 -5.89 -6.82 9.21
CA MET A 111 -5.32 -7.89 8.38
C MET A 111 -5.44 -7.58 6.89
N ARG A 112 -6.53 -6.95 6.47
CA ARG A 112 -6.75 -6.53 5.09
C ARG A 112 -5.78 -5.44 4.67
N PHE A 113 -5.60 -4.41 5.49
CA PHE A 113 -4.57 -3.39 5.29
C PHE A 113 -3.18 -4.02 5.20
N TYR A 114 -2.81 -4.88 6.15
CA TYR A 114 -1.52 -5.57 6.17
C TYR A 114 -1.28 -6.38 4.88
N ASN A 115 -2.26 -7.17 4.45
CA ASN A 115 -2.13 -7.98 3.23
C ASN A 115 -2.02 -7.16 1.95
N ILE A 116 -2.63 -5.98 1.89
CA ILE A 116 -2.61 -5.11 0.71
C ILE A 116 -1.34 -4.27 0.68
N PHE A 117 -0.97 -3.65 1.79
CA PHE A 117 0.16 -2.72 1.84
C PHE A 117 1.46 -3.43 2.19
N VAL A 118 1.55 -3.99 3.41
CA VAL A 118 2.80 -4.55 3.93
C VAL A 118 3.29 -5.72 3.09
N VAL A 119 2.44 -6.73 2.86
CA VAL A 119 2.83 -7.91 2.09
C VAL A 119 3.24 -7.53 0.66
N SER A 120 2.56 -6.58 0.03
CA SER A 120 2.93 -6.14 -1.32
C SER A 120 4.30 -5.46 -1.35
N MET A 121 4.58 -4.58 -0.38
CA MET A 121 5.89 -3.94 -0.28
C MET A 121 7.00 -4.96 -0.02
N GLN A 122 6.76 -5.94 0.85
CA GLN A 122 7.72 -7.00 1.16
C GLN A 122 8.01 -7.89 -0.06
N MET A 123 6.99 -8.30 -0.81
CA MET A 123 7.17 -9.08 -2.05
C MET A 123 8.01 -8.32 -3.08
N VAL A 124 7.77 -7.02 -3.22
CA VAL A 124 8.55 -6.17 -4.13
C VAL A 124 9.99 -6.02 -3.65
N ALA A 125 10.22 -5.79 -2.36
CA ALA A 125 11.56 -5.62 -1.81
C ALA A 125 12.41 -6.90 -1.91
N GLN A 126 11.80 -8.08 -1.82
CA GLN A 126 12.49 -9.37 -1.93
C GLN A 126 13.00 -9.65 -3.36
N GLU A 127 12.22 -9.30 -4.39
CA GLU A 127 12.59 -9.52 -5.79
C GLU A 127 12.29 -8.27 -6.66
N PRO A 128 12.99 -7.15 -6.46
CA PRO A 128 12.63 -5.87 -7.07
C PRO A 128 12.69 -5.90 -8.61
N ASN A 129 13.61 -6.66 -9.18
CA ASN A 129 13.72 -6.80 -10.64
C ASN A 129 12.54 -7.56 -11.25
N VAL A 130 11.92 -8.47 -10.51
CA VAL A 130 10.80 -9.29 -11.00
C VAL A 130 9.46 -8.61 -10.70
N ASN A 131 9.37 -7.96 -9.54
CA ASN A 131 8.11 -7.49 -8.98
C ASN A 131 7.90 -5.97 -9.09
N TYR A 132 8.93 -5.15 -9.32
CA TYR A 132 8.76 -3.69 -9.43
C TYR A 132 8.68 -3.22 -10.89
N TYR A 133 9.51 -3.80 -11.76
CA TYR A 133 9.48 -3.52 -13.19
C TYR A 133 8.71 -4.63 -13.89
N GLU A 134 7.70 -4.29 -14.70
CA GLU A 134 7.31 -5.17 -15.80
C GLU A 134 8.50 -5.20 -16.78
N LEU A 135 9.54 -5.99 -16.44
CA LEU A 135 10.59 -6.34 -17.40
C LEU A 135 9.87 -7.01 -18.56
N ASN A 136 10.01 -6.42 -19.74
CA ASN A 136 9.48 -7.00 -20.96
C ASN A 136 10.01 -8.43 -21.07
N LYS A 137 9.12 -9.42 -20.93
CA LYS A 137 9.52 -10.83 -20.87
C LYS A 137 10.16 -11.30 -22.19
N ASP A 138 9.94 -10.54 -23.26
CA ASP A 138 10.49 -10.79 -24.60
C ASP A 138 11.97 -10.38 -24.75
N THR A 139 12.54 -9.65 -23.78
CA THR A 139 13.96 -9.24 -23.80
C THR A 139 14.84 -10.07 -22.85
N ARG A 140 14.38 -11.25 -22.43
CA ARG A 140 15.11 -12.16 -21.56
C ARG A 140 15.60 -13.41 -22.28
#